data_AF-A0A6G6Y559-F1
#
_entry.id   AF-A0A6G6Y559-F1
#
_cell.length_a   1.000
_cell.length_b   1.000
_cell.length_c   1.000
_cell.angle_alpha   90.00
_cell.angle_beta   90.00
_cell.angle_gamma   90.00
#
_symmetry.space_group_name_H-M   'P 1'
#
loop_
_entity.id
_entity.type
_entity.pdbx_description
1 polymer ?
#
loop_
_entity_poly.entity_id
_entity_poly.type
_entity_poly.pdbx_seq_one_letter_code
_entity_poly.pdbx_strand_id
1 'polypeptide(L)'
;MPIIEKSTVEVLEFNITDMEPTLRSVAFKNCIAEIWRNAEGQIDRTHAPAVFIRHQPGGNIVGTYWFQQGCLHRNDGPAMNVIWDGLAYEQWHRNGELHRVGGPARTVTDIENGSVVISEEWRLEGKLHRENLPSKILRSLDTNMPFSEAWYCAGRLHREAGPAVVFRDKSTGVVLEEEWMFKGLMHRDDGPAQIYRNEDTGRIERQSFFRCGIEVRASVAEAGSAFSSPLPD
;
A
#
# COMPACT_ATOMS: atom_id res chain seq x y z
N MET A 1 16.22 -30.26 25.76
CA MET A 1 14.79 -30.38 25.38
C MET A 1 14.23 -28.97 25.46
N PRO A 2 13.60 -28.41 24.42
CA PRO A 2 12.97 -27.10 24.58
C PRO A 2 11.77 -27.31 25.50
N ILE A 3 11.74 -26.55 26.60
CA ILE A 3 10.59 -26.45 27.48
C ILE A 3 9.51 -25.77 26.64
N ILE A 4 8.56 -26.54 26.12
CA ILE A 4 7.35 -26.00 25.50
C ILE A 4 6.48 -25.53 26.65
N GLU A 5 6.74 -24.32 27.13
CA GLU A 5 5.81 -23.66 28.04
C GLU A 5 4.59 -23.30 27.18
N LYS A 6 3.55 -24.14 27.25
CA LYS A 6 2.20 -23.73 26.86
C LYS A 6 1.77 -22.69 27.89
N SER A 7 2.28 -21.46 27.78
CA SER A 7 1.80 -20.36 28.59
C SER A 7 0.32 -20.18 28.27
N THR A 8 -0.49 -20.44 29.29
CA THR A 8 -1.94 -20.39 29.33
C THR A 8 -2.48 -19.13 28.67
N VAL A 9 -3.59 -19.30 27.95
CA VAL A 9 -4.40 -18.25 27.32
C VAL A 9 -4.76 -17.19 28.36
N GLU A 10 -4.11 -16.03 28.32
CA GLU A 10 -4.65 -14.84 28.96
C GLU A 10 -5.84 -14.36 28.12
N VAL A 11 -7.05 -14.70 28.58
CA VAL A 11 -8.28 -14.06 28.13
C VAL A 11 -8.29 -12.64 28.70
N LEU A 12 -7.51 -11.75 28.09
CA LEU A 12 -7.56 -10.32 28.39
C LEU A 12 -8.59 -9.70 27.46
N GLU A 13 -9.53 -8.92 28.03
CA GLU A 13 -10.19 -7.86 27.28
C GLU A 13 -9.08 -6.96 26.73
N PHE A 14 -8.83 -7.08 25.43
CA PHE A 14 -7.62 -6.57 24.80
C PHE A 14 -7.62 -5.03 24.78
N ASN A 15 -6.88 -4.40 25.69
CA ASN A 15 -6.34 -3.06 25.44
C ASN A 15 -5.04 -3.25 24.64
N ILE A 16 -5.05 -2.74 23.41
CA ILE A 16 -4.03 -2.93 22.35
C ILE A 16 -2.65 -2.31 22.70
N THR A 17 -2.45 -1.85 23.92
CA THR A 17 -1.23 -1.15 24.36
C THR A 17 0.01 -2.03 24.41
N ASP A 18 -0.14 -3.36 24.57
CA ASP A 18 1.00 -4.29 24.71
C ASP A 18 1.47 -4.92 23.39
N MET A 19 0.81 -4.59 22.28
CA MET A 19 1.31 -4.99 20.96
C MET A 19 2.30 -3.95 20.42
N GLU A 20 3.30 -4.43 19.67
CA GLU A 20 4.24 -3.61 18.91
C GLU A 20 3.49 -2.50 18.13
N PRO A 21 4.09 -1.32 17.91
CA PRO A 21 3.42 -0.18 17.27
C PRO A 21 2.74 -0.48 15.92
N THR A 22 3.23 -1.48 15.17
CA THR A 22 2.65 -1.95 13.91
C THR A 22 1.27 -2.60 14.07
N LEU A 23 0.99 -3.17 15.23
CA LEU A 23 -0.26 -3.83 15.58
C LEU A 23 -1.24 -2.90 16.32
N ARG A 24 -0.75 -1.75 16.80
CA ARG A 24 -1.57 -0.75 17.50
C ARG A 24 -2.61 -0.06 16.62
N SER A 25 -2.47 -0.13 15.30
CA SER A 25 -3.35 0.59 14.37
C SER A 25 -4.71 -0.08 14.14
N VAL A 26 -4.97 -1.26 14.71
CA VAL A 26 -6.23 -2.01 14.49
C VAL A 26 -6.94 -2.27 15.82
N ALA A 27 -8.09 -1.61 16.01
CA ALA A 27 -8.83 -1.62 17.26
C ALA A 27 -9.82 -2.80 17.38
N PHE A 28 -9.35 -4.01 17.67
CA PHE A 28 -10.22 -5.19 17.77
C PHE A 28 -11.18 -5.13 18.97
N LYS A 29 -12.45 -4.81 18.72
CA LYS A 29 -13.52 -4.89 19.72
C LYS A 29 -13.99 -6.34 19.88
N ASN A 30 -14.37 -6.73 21.10
CA ASN A 30 -14.90 -8.06 21.42
C ASN A 30 -14.03 -9.20 20.89
N CYS A 31 -12.71 -9.09 20.99
CA CYS A 31 -11.79 -10.12 20.54
C CYS A 31 -10.94 -10.67 21.69
N ILE A 32 -10.53 -11.92 21.55
CA ILE A 32 -9.55 -12.58 22.43
C ILE A 32 -8.32 -12.92 21.59
N ALA A 33 -7.13 -12.77 22.17
CA ALA A 33 -5.90 -13.27 21.56
C ALA A 33 -5.38 -14.52 22.28
N GLU A 34 -4.90 -15.49 21.51
CA GLU A 34 -4.05 -16.56 21.99
C GLU A 34 -2.61 -16.25 21.52
N ILE A 35 -1.63 -16.25 22.45
CA ILE A 35 -0.24 -15.85 22.17
C ILE A 35 0.71 -16.94 22.65
N TRP A 36 1.67 -17.31 21.80
CA TRP A 36 2.75 -18.24 22.10
C TRP A 36 4.07 -17.47 22.28
N ARG A 37 4.84 -17.86 23.30
CA ARG A 37 6.13 -17.25 23.62
C ARG A 37 7.21 -18.33 23.76
N ASN A 38 8.47 -17.97 23.49
CA ASN A 38 9.63 -18.81 23.77
C ASN A 38 10.09 -18.69 25.24
N ALA A 39 11.15 -19.42 25.61
CA ALA A 39 11.70 -19.44 26.97
C ALA A 39 12.23 -18.08 27.43
N GLU A 40 12.58 -17.21 26.48
CA GLU A 40 13.03 -15.85 26.69
C GLU A 40 11.86 -14.84 26.80
N GLY A 41 10.60 -15.31 26.70
CA GLY A 41 9.39 -14.50 26.78
C GLY A 41 9.01 -13.74 25.50
N GLN A 42 9.77 -13.93 24.41
CA GLN A 42 9.49 -13.32 23.11
C GLN A 42 8.34 -14.06 22.41
N ILE A 43 7.51 -13.35 21.65
CA ILE A 43 6.48 -13.99 20.82
C ILE A 43 7.17 -14.79 19.72
N ASP A 44 6.95 -16.10 19.68
CA ASP A 44 7.60 -17.01 18.73
C ASP A 44 6.83 -18.32 18.63
N ARG A 45 6.77 -18.89 17.42
CA ARG A 45 6.30 -20.26 17.21
C ARG A 45 6.79 -20.82 15.87
N THR A 46 7.45 -21.98 15.88
CA THR A 46 8.16 -22.51 14.70
C THR A 46 7.27 -23.03 13.57
N HIS A 47 6.12 -23.64 13.88
CA HIS A 47 5.32 -24.41 12.90
C HIS A 47 3.85 -24.00 12.81
N ALA A 48 3.48 -22.88 13.43
CA ALA A 48 2.13 -22.35 13.41
C ALA A 48 2.18 -20.85 13.77
N PRO A 49 1.12 -20.08 13.52
CA PRO A 49 1.03 -18.71 13.99
C PRO A 49 1.29 -18.62 15.50
N ALA A 50 2.10 -17.63 15.89
CA ALA A 50 2.41 -17.32 17.28
C ALA A 50 1.34 -16.45 17.94
N VAL A 51 0.43 -15.86 17.15
CA VAL A 51 -0.76 -15.17 17.66
C VAL A 51 -1.97 -15.54 16.83
N PHE A 52 -3.09 -15.80 17.51
CA PHE A 52 -4.42 -15.93 16.91
C PHE A 52 -5.36 -14.91 17.57
N ILE A 53 -6.12 -14.16 16.77
CA ILE A 53 -7.16 -13.25 17.25
C ILE A 53 -8.51 -13.84 16.87
N ARG A 54 -9.41 -13.94 17.85
CA ARG A 54 -10.75 -14.49 17.67
C ARG A 54 -11.83 -13.51 18.08
N HIS A 55 -12.82 -13.31 17.21
CA HIS A 55 -13.98 -12.50 17.51
C HIS A 55 -14.94 -13.22 18.47
N GLN A 56 -15.62 -12.46 19.33
CA GLN A 56 -16.60 -12.92 20.30
C GLN A 56 -17.97 -12.22 20.13
N PRO A 57 -19.08 -12.94 20.39
CA PRO A 57 -19.14 -14.39 20.62
C PRO A 57 -18.91 -15.16 19.31
N GLY A 58 -18.31 -16.35 19.38
CA GLY A 58 -18.25 -17.29 18.24
C GLY A 58 -16.86 -17.87 17.96
N GLY A 59 -15.79 -17.20 18.37
CA GLY A 59 -14.43 -17.76 18.28
C GLY A 59 -13.82 -17.83 16.88
N ASN A 60 -14.48 -17.21 15.88
CA ASN A 60 -13.97 -17.13 14.51
C ASN A 60 -12.63 -16.41 14.50
N ILE A 61 -11.63 -16.99 13.82
CA ILE A 61 -10.30 -16.39 13.69
C ILE A 61 -10.42 -15.20 12.75
N VAL A 62 -10.11 -14.00 13.26
CA VAL A 62 -10.05 -12.75 12.51
C VAL A 62 -8.62 -12.25 12.37
N GLY A 63 -7.65 -12.90 13.00
CA GLY A 63 -6.24 -12.52 12.89
C GLY A 63 -5.32 -13.71 13.12
N THR A 64 -4.27 -13.83 12.31
CA THR A 64 -3.15 -14.75 12.55
C THR A 64 -1.84 -14.02 12.30
N TYR A 65 -0.87 -14.24 13.19
CA TYR A 65 0.45 -13.62 13.09
C TYR A 65 1.55 -14.64 13.34
N TRP A 66 2.58 -14.60 12.51
CA TRP A 66 3.78 -15.42 12.58
C TRP A 66 4.94 -14.59 13.07
N PHE A 67 5.66 -15.12 14.05
CA PHE A 67 6.80 -14.47 14.66
C PHE A 67 8.00 -15.42 14.69
N GLN A 68 9.18 -14.84 14.52
CA GLN A 68 10.47 -15.47 14.76
C GLN A 68 11.31 -14.51 15.62
N GLN A 69 11.78 -14.98 16.77
CA GLN A 69 12.60 -14.22 17.72
C GLN A 69 11.97 -12.89 18.12
N GLY A 70 10.65 -12.85 18.32
CA GLY A 70 9.91 -11.64 18.68
C GLY A 70 9.57 -10.70 17.52
N CYS A 71 10.01 -10.97 16.29
CA CYS A 71 9.72 -10.15 15.11
C CYS A 71 8.71 -10.82 14.18
N LEU A 72 7.80 -10.05 13.56
CA LEU A 72 6.93 -10.56 12.50
C LEU A 72 7.78 -11.15 11.37
N HIS A 73 7.59 -12.43 11.08
CA HIS A 73 8.44 -13.13 10.12
C HIS A 73 7.74 -14.38 9.61
N ARG A 74 7.78 -14.59 8.28
CA ARG A 74 7.49 -15.88 7.67
C ARG A 74 8.15 -16.02 6.29
N ASN A 75 8.75 -17.18 6.01
CA ASN A 75 9.46 -17.40 4.74
C ASN A 75 8.57 -17.92 3.60
N ASP A 76 7.50 -18.65 3.93
CA ASP A 76 6.71 -19.45 2.99
C ASP A 76 5.26 -18.98 2.85
N GLY A 77 4.92 -17.85 3.44
CA GLY A 77 3.56 -17.33 3.45
C GLY A 77 3.48 -15.94 4.07
N PRO A 78 2.27 -15.35 4.10
CA PRO A 78 2.05 -14.12 4.84
C PRO A 78 2.32 -14.34 6.33
N ALA A 79 3.08 -13.41 6.90
CA ALA A 79 3.35 -13.34 8.33
C ALA A 79 2.14 -12.80 9.10
N MET A 80 1.23 -12.07 8.44
CA MET A 80 0.03 -11.52 9.05
C MET A 80 -1.15 -11.68 8.10
N ASN A 81 -2.26 -12.23 8.60
CA ASN A 81 -3.57 -12.18 7.96
C ASN A 81 -4.57 -11.64 8.96
N VAL A 82 -5.32 -10.60 8.61
CA VAL A 82 -6.29 -9.96 9.49
C VAL A 82 -7.55 -9.62 8.70
N ILE A 83 -8.72 -9.86 9.30
CA ILE A 83 -9.99 -9.33 8.84
C ILE A 83 -10.46 -8.30 9.87
N TRP A 84 -10.68 -7.08 9.42
CA TRP A 84 -11.16 -5.99 10.26
C TRP A 84 -11.96 -5.00 9.44
N ASP A 85 -13.16 -4.65 9.94
CA ASP A 85 -14.02 -3.62 9.34
C ASP A 85 -14.29 -3.86 7.84
N GLY A 86 -14.71 -5.07 7.50
CA GLY A 86 -14.97 -5.45 6.10
C GLY A 86 -13.73 -5.59 5.21
N LEU A 87 -12.53 -5.40 5.75
CA LEU A 87 -11.26 -5.46 5.01
C LEU A 87 -10.40 -6.64 5.45
N ALA A 88 -9.91 -7.42 4.48
CA ALA A 88 -8.88 -8.42 4.68
C ALA A 88 -7.51 -7.87 4.33
N TYR A 89 -6.57 -7.96 5.27
CA TYR A 89 -5.18 -7.57 5.15
C TYR A 89 -4.32 -8.83 5.10
N GLU A 90 -3.54 -8.98 4.04
CA GLU A 90 -2.47 -9.98 3.95
C GLU A 90 -1.13 -9.24 3.91
N GLN A 91 -0.20 -9.61 4.79
CA GLN A 91 1.13 -9.00 4.83
C GLN A 91 2.24 -10.04 5.00
N TRP A 92 3.27 -9.86 4.19
CA TRP A 92 4.51 -10.63 4.21
C TRP A 92 5.58 -9.83 4.92
N HIS A 93 6.17 -10.42 5.94
CA HIS A 93 7.22 -9.79 6.73
C HIS A 93 8.43 -10.69 6.83
N ARG A 94 9.60 -10.06 6.84
CA ARG A 94 10.89 -10.70 7.15
C ARG A 94 11.59 -9.83 8.17
N ASN A 95 11.87 -10.40 9.34
CA ASN A 95 12.54 -9.71 10.45
C ASN A 95 11.86 -8.40 10.86
N GLY A 96 10.52 -8.39 10.90
CA GLY A 96 9.71 -7.25 11.30
C GLY A 96 9.43 -6.22 10.20
N GLU A 97 10.03 -6.37 9.02
CA GLU A 97 9.82 -5.46 7.89
C GLU A 97 8.97 -6.09 6.79
N LEU A 98 8.08 -5.29 6.17
CA LEU A 98 7.34 -5.71 4.99
C LEU A 98 8.32 -6.10 3.87
N HIS A 99 8.24 -7.35 3.42
CA HIS A 99 9.19 -7.91 2.46
C HIS A 99 8.57 -9.10 1.71
N ARG A 100 8.59 -9.06 0.38
CA ARG A 100 8.28 -10.22 -0.46
C ARG A 100 8.97 -10.14 -1.81
N VAL A 101 9.59 -11.24 -2.23
CA VAL A 101 10.13 -11.40 -3.58
C VAL A 101 9.04 -11.97 -4.50
N GLY A 102 8.90 -11.38 -5.69
CA GLY A 102 8.00 -11.89 -6.75
C GLY A 102 6.51 -11.56 -6.60
N GLY A 103 6.08 -11.00 -5.47
CA GLY A 103 4.67 -10.66 -5.22
C GLY A 103 4.49 -9.46 -4.29
N PRO A 104 3.25 -9.00 -4.08
CA PRO A 104 2.97 -7.89 -3.18
C PRO A 104 3.28 -8.30 -1.74
N ALA A 105 4.02 -7.45 -1.04
CA ALA A 105 4.30 -7.62 0.38
C ALA A 105 3.09 -7.27 1.25
N ARG A 106 2.16 -6.47 0.73
CA ARG A 106 0.87 -6.17 1.36
C ARG A 106 -0.23 -6.15 0.32
N THR A 107 -1.36 -6.78 0.64
CA THR A 107 -2.62 -6.59 -0.05
C THR A 107 -3.71 -6.19 0.94
N VAL A 108 -4.66 -5.39 0.46
CA VAL A 108 -5.90 -5.07 1.18
C VAL A 108 -7.06 -5.40 0.25
N THR A 109 -7.97 -6.22 0.75
CA THR A 109 -9.13 -6.72 0.01
C THR A 109 -10.39 -6.29 0.72
N ASP A 110 -11.31 -5.67 0.01
CA ASP A 110 -12.65 -5.42 0.50
C ASP A 110 -13.48 -6.70 0.32
N ILE A 111 -13.77 -7.36 1.45
CA ILE A 111 -14.48 -8.64 1.44
C ILE A 111 -16.00 -8.48 1.51
N GLU A 112 -16.50 -7.28 1.83
CA GLU A 112 -17.94 -6.98 1.85
C GLU A 112 -18.46 -6.66 0.45
N ASN A 113 -17.63 -6.00 -0.37
CA ASN A 113 -17.96 -5.59 -1.73
C ASN A 113 -17.40 -6.55 -2.79
N GLY A 114 -17.64 -7.85 -2.61
CA GLY A 114 -17.33 -8.85 -3.62
C GLY A 114 -15.88 -9.34 -3.64
N SER A 115 -15.12 -9.16 -2.54
CA SER A 115 -13.72 -9.63 -2.43
C SER A 115 -12.77 -8.98 -3.44
N VAL A 116 -12.89 -7.66 -3.59
CA VAL A 116 -12.06 -6.86 -4.51
C VAL A 116 -10.77 -6.43 -3.83
N VAL A 117 -9.62 -6.72 -4.44
CA VAL A 117 -8.32 -6.22 -3.97
C VAL A 117 -8.25 -4.73 -4.25
N ILE A 118 -8.30 -3.89 -3.23
CA ILE A 118 -8.31 -2.42 -3.37
C ILE A 118 -6.92 -1.79 -3.30
N SER A 119 -5.94 -2.50 -2.75
CA SER A 119 -4.57 -2.03 -2.63
C SER A 119 -3.58 -3.17 -2.71
N GLU A 120 -2.50 -2.95 -3.45
CA GLU A 120 -1.35 -3.84 -3.53
C GLU A 120 -0.06 -3.01 -3.36
N GLU A 121 0.83 -3.44 -2.46
CA GLU A 121 2.15 -2.81 -2.26
C GLU A 121 3.25 -3.87 -2.34
N TRP A 122 4.24 -3.63 -3.21
CA TRP A 122 5.47 -4.41 -3.31
C TRP A 122 6.56 -3.74 -2.48
N ARG A 123 7.15 -4.51 -1.56
CA ARG A 123 8.20 -4.02 -0.68
C ARG A 123 9.34 -5.02 -0.57
N LEU A 124 10.56 -4.47 -0.53
CA LEU A 124 11.78 -5.17 -0.17
C LEU A 124 12.44 -4.39 0.98
N GLU A 125 12.72 -5.09 2.08
CA GLU A 125 13.38 -4.51 3.27
C GLU A 125 12.64 -3.25 3.76
N GLY A 126 11.32 -3.39 3.91
CA GLY A 126 10.43 -2.33 4.36
C GLY A 126 10.16 -1.22 3.34
N LYS A 127 10.91 -1.14 2.23
CA LYS A 127 10.83 -0.04 1.24
C LYS A 127 9.99 -0.45 0.04
N LEU A 128 9.16 0.47 -0.45
CA LEU A 128 8.44 0.27 -1.73
C LEU A 128 9.46 0.04 -2.85
N HIS A 129 9.32 -1.07 -3.55
CA HIS A 129 10.24 -1.48 -4.60
C HIS A 129 9.57 -2.52 -5.50
N ARG A 130 9.67 -2.34 -6.81
CA ARG A 130 9.34 -3.37 -7.80
C ARG A 130 10.06 -3.10 -9.12
N GLU A 131 10.60 -4.13 -9.75
CA GLU A 131 11.21 -4.01 -11.07
C GLU A 131 10.12 -3.80 -12.14
N ASN A 132 10.30 -2.78 -12.98
CA ASN A 132 9.54 -2.49 -14.21
C ASN A 132 8.02 -2.23 -14.09
N LEU A 133 7.41 -2.59 -12.97
CA LEU A 133 5.97 -2.52 -12.71
C LEU A 133 5.68 -1.61 -11.49
N PRO A 134 4.45 -1.12 -11.32
CA PRO A 134 4.13 -0.28 -10.19
C PRO A 134 4.35 -1.02 -8.86
N SER A 135 4.99 -0.33 -7.92
CA SER A 135 5.23 -0.84 -6.57
C SER A 135 4.04 -0.57 -5.65
N LYS A 136 3.14 0.33 -6.02
CA LYS A 136 1.87 0.56 -5.35
C LYS A 136 0.76 0.71 -6.38
N ILE A 137 -0.34 -0.01 -6.17
CA ILE A 137 -1.53 0.01 -7.01
C ILE A 137 -2.74 0.18 -6.10
N LEU A 138 -3.62 1.13 -6.43
CA LEU A 138 -4.94 1.27 -5.81
C LEU A 138 -6.02 1.05 -6.87
N ARG A 139 -7.05 0.29 -6.52
CA ARG A 139 -8.15 -0.08 -7.42
C ARG A 139 -9.48 0.48 -6.94
N SER A 140 -10.33 0.82 -7.90
CA SER A 140 -11.70 1.25 -7.64
C SER A 140 -12.52 0.08 -7.11
N LEU A 141 -13.36 0.31 -6.11
CA LEU A 141 -14.31 -0.71 -5.63
C LEU A 141 -15.35 -1.05 -6.69
N ASP A 142 -15.83 -0.03 -7.42
CA ASP A 142 -16.95 -0.19 -8.35
C ASP A 142 -16.52 -0.87 -9.66
N THR A 143 -15.34 -0.53 -10.17
CA THR A 143 -14.87 -0.96 -11.51
C THR A 143 -13.71 -1.95 -11.45
N ASN A 144 -13.09 -2.14 -10.27
CA ASN A 144 -11.85 -2.91 -10.08
C ASN A 144 -10.65 -2.42 -10.94
N MET A 145 -10.80 -1.26 -11.58
CA MET A 145 -9.74 -0.67 -12.39
C MET A 145 -8.71 0.03 -11.51
N PRO A 146 -7.41 -0.07 -11.85
CA PRO A 146 -6.40 0.72 -11.15
C PRO A 146 -6.63 2.20 -11.44
N PHE A 147 -6.85 2.99 -10.39
CA PHE A 147 -7.00 4.44 -10.49
C PHE A 147 -5.76 5.18 -10.00
N SER A 148 -4.86 4.49 -9.30
CA SER A 148 -3.55 5.03 -8.92
C SER A 148 -2.49 3.96 -9.07
N GLU A 149 -1.43 4.28 -9.79
CA GLU A 149 -0.25 3.44 -9.95
C GLU A 149 0.99 4.28 -9.66
N ALA A 150 1.89 3.77 -8.81
CA ALA A 150 3.12 4.45 -8.47
C ALA A 150 4.33 3.52 -8.48
N TRP A 151 5.42 3.98 -9.09
CA TRP A 151 6.66 3.25 -9.29
C TRP A 151 7.70 3.75 -8.30
N TYR A 152 8.26 2.82 -7.52
CA TYR A 152 9.28 3.11 -6.54
C TYR A 152 10.52 2.24 -6.76
N CYS A 153 11.69 2.83 -6.54
CA CYS A 153 12.95 2.12 -6.42
C CYS A 153 13.58 2.47 -5.07
N ALA A 154 13.74 1.45 -4.22
CA ALA A 154 14.31 1.57 -2.88
C ALA A 154 13.63 2.66 -2.03
N GLY A 155 12.30 2.72 -2.10
CA GLY A 155 11.47 3.64 -1.33
C GLY A 155 11.32 5.04 -1.91
N ARG A 156 11.92 5.33 -3.07
CA ARG A 156 11.80 6.63 -3.75
C ARG A 156 11.01 6.50 -5.04
N LEU A 157 10.10 7.46 -5.30
CA LEU A 157 9.41 7.54 -6.59
C LEU A 157 10.44 7.61 -7.72
N HIS A 158 10.35 6.69 -8.67
CA HIS A 158 11.34 6.57 -9.73
C HIS A 158 10.80 5.75 -10.88
N ARG A 159 10.91 6.28 -12.11
CA ARG A 159 10.70 5.52 -13.34
C ARG A 159 11.43 6.18 -14.51
N GLU A 160 12.17 5.38 -15.28
CA GLU A 160 12.89 5.87 -16.46
C GLU A 160 12.00 5.90 -17.72
N ALA A 161 11.17 4.88 -17.91
CA ALA A 161 10.42 4.66 -19.15
C ALA A 161 9.05 5.37 -19.20
N GLY A 162 8.73 6.27 -18.25
CA GLY A 162 7.43 6.91 -18.18
C GLY A 162 7.16 7.60 -16.86
N PRO A 163 5.90 8.01 -16.60
CA PRO A 163 5.54 8.64 -15.34
C PRO A 163 5.68 7.66 -14.17
N ALA A 164 6.28 8.14 -13.09
CA ALA A 164 6.42 7.41 -11.84
C ALA A 164 5.13 7.43 -10.99
N VAL A 165 4.18 8.32 -11.30
CA VAL A 165 2.82 8.31 -10.74
C VAL A 165 1.83 8.50 -11.87
N VAL A 166 0.79 7.68 -11.90
CA VAL A 166 -0.36 7.82 -12.80
C VAL A 166 -1.62 7.77 -11.95
N PHE A 167 -2.46 8.79 -12.08
CA PHE A 167 -3.78 8.85 -11.45
C PHE A 167 -4.86 8.96 -12.53
N ARG A 168 -5.93 8.19 -12.36
CA ARG A 168 -7.04 8.07 -13.30
C ARG A 168 -8.35 8.30 -12.58
N ASP A 169 -9.35 8.75 -13.31
CA ASP A 169 -10.71 8.70 -12.83
C ASP A 169 -11.13 7.24 -12.58
N LYS A 170 -11.81 7.00 -11.45
CA LYS A 170 -12.20 5.65 -11.00
C LYS A 170 -13.29 5.03 -11.85
N SER A 171 -14.12 5.86 -12.48
CA SER A 171 -15.30 5.41 -13.23
C SER A 171 -15.00 5.20 -14.72
N THR A 172 -14.32 6.16 -15.33
CA THR A 172 -14.02 6.22 -16.77
C THR A 172 -12.64 5.67 -17.11
N GLY A 173 -11.69 5.66 -16.16
CA GLY A 173 -10.29 5.27 -16.38
C GLY A 173 -9.45 6.30 -17.13
N VAL A 174 -10.01 7.48 -17.44
CA VAL A 174 -9.30 8.60 -18.05
C VAL A 174 -8.12 9.01 -17.16
N VAL A 175 -6.94 9.19 -17.74
CA VAL A 175 -5.77 9.70 -17.00
C VAL A 175 -6.01 11.16 -16.65
N LEU A 176 -5.97 11.47 -15.36
CA LEU A 176 -6.14 12.83 -14.85
C LEU A 176 -4.80 13.46 -14.49
N GLU A 177 -3.87 12.67 -13.97
CA GLU A 177 -2.56 13.16 -13.55
C GLU A 177 -1.45 12.16 -13.90
N GLU A 178 -0.32 12.73 -14.32
CA GLU A 178 0.92 12.01 -14.55
C GLU A 178 2.10 12.81 -13.98
N GLU A 179 2.93 12.14 -13.20
CA GLU A 179 4.16 12.73 -12.64
C GLU A 179 5.38 11.91 -13.01
N TRP A 180 6.39 12.55 -13.59
CA TRP A 180 7.68 11.97 -13.91
C TRP A 180 8.67 12.25 -12.79
N MET A 181 9.10 11.18 -12.13
CA MET A 181 10.03 11.25 -11.01
C MET A 181 11.26 10.38 -11.29
N PHE A 182 12.43 10.91 -10.97
CA PHE A 182 13.68 10.18 -11.03
C PHE A 182 14.41 10.29 -9.70
N LYS A 183 14.59 9.15 -9.02
CA LYS A 183 15.30 9.02 -7.73
C LYS A 183 14.69 9.91 -6.63
N GLY A 184 13.37 10.09 -6.65
CA GLY A 184 12.60 10.88 -5.69
C GLY A 184 12.44 12.36 -6.05
N LEU A 185 12.97 12.80 -7.20
CA LEU A 185 12.88 14.19 -7.65
C LEU A 185 12.04 14.27 -8.92
N MET A 186 11.18 15.30 -9.00
CA MET A 186 10.43 15.61 -10.23
C MET A 186 11.43 15.91 -11.36
N HIS A 187 11.36 15.17 -12.45
CA HIS A 187 12.35 15.26 -13.51
C HIS A 187 11.81 14.69 -14.83
N ARG A 188 11.95 15.46 -15.91
CA ARG A 188 11.76 14.97 -17.27
C ARG A 188 12.56 15.81 -18.26
N ASP A 189 13.30 15.17 -19.15
CA ASP A 189 14.19 15.87 -20.08
C ASP A 189 13.51 16.38 -21.36
N ASP A 190 12.43 15.72 -21.77
CA ASP A 190 11.80 15.86 -23.10
C ASP A 190 10.37 16.40 -23.07
N GLY A 191 9.88 16.83 -21.91
CA GLY A 191 8.50 17.24 -21.76
C GLY A 191 8.15 17.71 -20.36
N PRO A 192 6.85 17.91 -20.08
CA PRO A 192 6.39 18.28 -18.76
C PRO A 192 6.57 17.11 -17.80
N ALA A 193 7.15 17.40 -16.64
CA ALA A 193 7.32 16.41 -15.59
C ALA A 193 6.04 16.24 -14.76
N GLN A 194 5.10 17.18 -14.85
CA GLN A 194 3.79 17.07 -14.21
C GLN A 194 2.72 17.50 -15.22
N ILE A 195 1.67 16.69 -15.35
CA ILE A 195 0.54 16.96 -16.25
C ILE A 195 -0.75 16.75 -15.48
N TYR A 196 -1.64 17.74 -15.53
CA TYR A 196 -3.01 17.65 -15.03
C TYR A 196 -4.00 17.81 -16.18
N ARG A 197 -5.04 16.97 -16.19
CA ARG A 197 -6.11 16.99 -17.18
C ARG A 197 -7.45 17.19 -16.49
N ASN A 198 -8.32 17.94 -17.16
CA ASN A 198 -9.70 18.11 -16.79
C ASN A 198 -10.44 16.76 -16.85
N GLU A 199 -11.25 16.48 -15.85
CA GLU A 199 -11.97 15.21 -15.74
C GLU A 199 -13.03 15.01 -16.83
N ASP A 200 -13.80 16.07 -17.13
CA ASP A 200 -14.90 15.98 -18.09
C ASP A 200 -14.42 15.92 -19.55
N THR A 201 -13.38 16.68 -19.87
CA THR A 201 -12.93 16.89 -21.25
C THR A 201 -11.66 16.12 -21.61
N GLY A 202 -10.93 15.60 -20.62
CA GLY A 202 -9.62 14.97 -20.79
C GLY A 202 -8.52 15.93 -21.30
N ARG A 203 -8.82 17.22 -21.45
CA ARG A 203 -7.87 18.22 -21.93
C ARG A 203 -6.87 18.58 -20.84
N ILE A 204 -5.64 18.82 -21.23
CA ILE A 204 -4.60 19.29 -20.33
C ILE A 204 -4.96 20.69 -19.83
N GLU A 205 -5.03 20.86 -18.50
CA GLU A 205 -5.26 22.14 -17.84
C GLU A 205 -3.98 22.76 -17.31
N ARG A 206 -3.02 21.93 -16.90
CA ARG A 206 -1.75 22.40 -16.33
C ARG A 206 -0.62 21.46 -16.69
N GLN A 207 0.52 22.07 -16.98
CA GLN A 207 1.79 21.36 -17.14
C GLN A 207 2.91 22.13 -16.47
N SER A 208 3.76 21.41 -15.74
CA SER A 208 4.99 21.96 -15.16
C SER A 208 6.18 21.12 -15.58
N PHE A 209 7.29 21.79 -15.83
CA PHE A 209 8.53 21.23 -16.36
C PHE A 209 9.56 21.28 -15.25
N PHE A 210 10.17 20.15 -14.94
CA PHE A 210 11.17 20.04 -13.88
C PHE A 210 12.40 19.31 -14.38
N ARG A 211 13.57 19.76 -13.92
CA ARG A 211 14.81 19.00 -14.01
C ARG A 211 15.42 18.87 -12.61
N CYS A 212 15.50 17.64 -12.14
CA CYS A 212 16.12 17.30 -10.86
C CYS A 212 15.50 18.04 -9.67
N GLY A 213 14.16 18.16 -9.66
CA GLY A 213 13.39 18.81 -8.60
C GLY A 213 13.29 20.34 -8.74
N ILE A 214 13.97 20.94 -9.72
CA ILE A 214 13.89 22.39 -9.98
C ILE A 214 12.88 22.63 -11.09
N GLU A 215 11.85 23.43 -10.80
CA GLU A 215 10.90 23.88 -11.81
C GLU A 215 11.61 24.82 -12.80
N VAL A 216 11.57 24.48 -14.08
CA VAL A 216 12.21 25.27 -15.16
C VAL A 216 11.20 26.03 -16.00
N ARG A 217 9.91 25.63 -15.95
CA ARG A 217 8.79 26.31 -16.62
C ARG A 217 7.46 25.80 -16.05
N ALA A 218 6.53 26.70 -15.77
CA ALA A 218 5.13 26.36 -15.53
C ALA A 218 4.29 26.91 -16.69
N SER A 219 3.31 26.15 -17.18
CA SER A 219 2.26 26.66 -18.07
C SER A 219 0.89 26.23 -17.58
N VAL A 220 0.04 27.21 -17.30
CA VAL A 220 -1.40 27.02 -17.15
C VAL A 220 -1.98 27.02 -18.56
N ALA A 221 -2.83 26.06 -18.91
CA ALA A 221 -3.51 26.09 -20.20
C ALA A 221 -4.35 27.37 -20.26
N GLU A 222 -4.04 28.26 -21.21
CA GLU A 222 -4.82 29.47 -21.43
C GLU A 222 -6.26 29.05 -21.75
N ALA A 223 -7.22 29.56 -20.98
CA ALA A 223 -8.62 29.48 -21.31
C ALA A 223 -8.85 30.27 -22.61
N GLY A 224 -8.92 29.55 -23.74
CA GLY A 224 -9.47 30.01 -25.02
C GLY A 224 -9.18 31.47 -25.39
N SER A 225 -7.94 31.77 -25.79
CA SER A 225 -7.70 32.94 -26.66
C SER A 225 -8.32 32.65 -28.03
N ALA A 226 -9.54 33.15 -28.24
CA ALA A 226 -10.17 33.19 -29.55
C ALA A 226 -9.39 34.16 -30.44
N PHE A 227 -8.80 33.61 -31.49
CA PHE A 227 -8.10 34.34 -32.53
C PHE A 227 -8.96 35.47 -33.13
N SER A 228 -8.37 36.67 -33.16
CA SER A 228 -8.42 37.70 -34.21
C SER A 228 -9.76 37.91 -34.94
N SER A 229 -10.40 39.03 -34.63
CA SER A 229 -11.37 39.69 -35.52
C SER A 229 -10.78 39.92 -36.93
N PRO A 230 -11.57 39.81 -38.01
CA PRO A 230 -11.14 40.25 -39.33
C PRO A 230 -11.18 41.79 -39.41
N LEU A 231 -10.15 42.39 -40.01
CA LEU A 231 -10.15 43.79 -40.42
C LEU A 231 -11.22 44.02 -41.50
N PRO A 232 -11.94 45.16 -41.49
CA PRO A 232 -12.78 45.55 -42.61
C PRO A 232 -11.94 46.17 -43.74
N ASP A 233 -12.26 45.82 -44.98
CA ASP A 233 -11.96 46.64 -46.17
C ASP A 233 -13.03 47.72 -46.35
#